data_AF-A0A431KN11-F1
#
_entry.id   AF-A0A431KN11-F1
#
_cell.length_a   1.000
_cell.length_b   1.000
_cell.length_c   1.000
_cell.angle_alpha   90.00
_cell.angle_beta   90.00
_cell.angle_gamma   90.00
#
_symmetry.space_group_name_H-M   'P 1'
#
loop_
_entity.id
_entity.type
_entity.pdbx_description
1 polymer ?
#
loop_
_entity_poly.entity_id
_entity_poly.type
_entity_poly.pdbx_seq_one_letter_code
_entity_poly.pdbx_strand_id
1 'polypeptide(L)'
;MRGRITVLASTLILSFATAAPAGGVASGKAREVAPKQAKVPAQALPSGNPVLGKEKAESERCFECHGENGQGVVQGSNGIENKFAKLAGQLPTYILKQIQDFRSGARKHDQMAIVARNVSDDDVRDIAAYFAALPRMSGQDGDLHQLGKELFEQGDAARGVLACVSCHGDKGKGLASQPLAPLIGGQEWHYLDRQLRDWRASERRNSQDGSMNKVTRELTDKEIEALADYLTGI
;
A
#
# COMPACT_ATOMS: atom_id res chain seq x y z
N MET A 1 51.80 -41.67 48.61
CA MET A 1 53.16 -41.89 48.06
C MET A 1 53.35 -40.89 46.91
N ARG A 2 53.89 -39.70 47.15
CA ARG A 2 55.33 -39.29 47.10
C ARG A 2 56.04 -39.60 45.77
N GLY A 3 56.49 -38.55 45.08
CA GLY A 3 57.58 -38.54 44.07
C GLY A 3 57.36 -37.47 42.98
N ARG A 4 57.74 -36.19 43.22
CA ARG A 4 59.01 -35.51 42.82
C ARG A 4 59.21 -35.41 41.30
N ILE A 5 58.94 -34.25 40.69
CA ILE A 5 59.87 -33.12 40.38
C ILE A 5 61.02 -33.54 39.45
N THR A 6 61.09 -32.96 38.24
CA THR A 6 62.32 -32.35 37.67
C THR A 6 61.94 -31.31 36.61
N VAL A 7 62.64 -30.18 36.65
CA VAL A 7 62.56 -28.94 35.86
C VAL A 7 63.61 -28.96 34.74
N LEU A 8 63.41 -28.18 33.66
CA LEU A 8 64.39 -27.48 32.77
C LEU A 8 63.87 -27.53 31.31
N ALA A 9 63.98 -26.52 30.44
CA ALA A 9 64.53 -25.17 30.51
C ALA A 9 63.95 -24.31 29.37
N SER A 10 63.98 -23.00 29.61
CA SER A 10 63.96 -21.85 28.71
C SER A 10 64.26 -22.06 27.23
N THR A 11 63.44 -21.43 26.38
CA THR A 11 63.95 -20.54 25.32
C THR A 11 62.98 -19.39 25.09
N LEU A 12 63.50 -18.20 25.32
CA LEU A 12 62.90 -16.89 25.16
C LEU A 12 62.94 -16.51 23.67
N ILE A 13 61.79 -16.25 23.04
CA ILE A 13 61.74 -15.56 21.75
C ILE A 13 61.09 -14.21 21.97
N LEU A 14 61.93 -13.19 21.92
CA LEU A 14 61.59 -11.78 21.93
C LEU A 14 61.12 -11.42 20.51
N SER A 15 59.85 -11.09 20.34
CA SER A 15 59.35 -10.47 19.10
C SER A 15 58.58 -9.20 19.40
N PHE A 16 58.94 -8.18 18.63
CA PHE A 16 58.74 -6.77 18.86
C PHE A 16 57.28 -6.35 18.85
N ALA A 17 56.91 -5.52 19.83
CA ALA A 17 55.71 -4.70 19.79
C ALA A 17 55.90 -3.58 18.75
N THR A 18 55.10 -3.58 17.69
CA THR A 18 54.84 -2.39 16.88
C THR A 18 53.47 -1.83 17.25
N ALA A 19 53.48 -0.76 18.05
CA ALA A 19 52.31 0.05 18.31
C ALA A 19 51.89 0.77 17.01
N ALA A 20 50.66 0.53 16.56
CA ALA A 20 50.00 1.30 15.51
C ALA A 20 49.19 2.44 16.15
N PRO A 21 49.10 3.62 15.51
CA PRO A 21 48.48 4.80 16.12
C PRO A 21 46.96 4.69 16.11
N ALA A 22 46.35 5.14 17.21
CA ALA A 22 44.92 5.42 17.29
C ALA A 22 44.56 6.55 16.32
N GLY A 23 44.03 6.19 15.15
CA GLY A 23 43.39 7.12 14.24
C GLY A 23 42.03 7.53 14.79
N GLY A 24 41.91 8.78 15.20
CA GLY A 24 40.64 9.38 15.60
C GLY A 24 39.65 9.38 14.45
N VAL A 25 38.57 8.61 14.60
CA VAL A 25 37.36 8.75 13.78
C VAL A 25 36.60 9.98 14.27
N ALA A 26 36.75 11.07 13.53
CA ALA A 26 35.88 12.24 13.67
C ALA A 26 34.43 11.81 13.45
N SER A 27 33.60 12.01 14.47
CA SER A 27 32.16 11.78 14.46
C SER A 27 31.49 12.77 13.51
N GLY A 28 31.46 12.45 12.21
CA GLY A 28 30.66 13.15 11.22
C GLY A 28 29.19 12.86 11.48
N LYS A 29 28.40 13.90 11.83
CA LYS A 29 26.94 13.80 11.90
C LYS A 29 26.42 13.33 10.54
N ALA A 30 25.93 12.10 10.47
CA ALA A 30 25.16 11.61 9.35
C ALA A 30 23.92 12.50 9.22
N ARG A 31 23.90 13.36 8.21
CA ARG A 31 22.72 14.13 7.84
C ARG A 31 21.79 13.14 7.15
N GLU A 32 20.73 12.75 7.84
CA GLU A 32 19.64 11.94 7.29
C GLU A 32 19.03 12.70 6.10
N VAL A 33 19.38 12.27 4.89
CA VAL A 33 18.76 12.77 3.67
C VAL A 33 17.48 11.97 3.48
N ALA A 34 16.36 12.51 3.97
CA ALA A 34 15.04 11.99 3.63
C ALA A 34 14.93 11.85 2.10
N PRO A 35 14.43 10.71 1.58
CA PRO A 35 14.35 10.51 0.14
C PRO A 35 13.34 11.51 -0.43
N LYS A 36 13.81 12.41 -1.29
CA LYS A 36 12.95 13.27 -2.08
C LYS A 36 12.05 12.37 -2.92
N GLN A 37 10.74 12.43 -2.67
CA GLN A 37 9.73 11.83 -3.54
C GLN A 37 10.00 12.28 -4.97
N ALA A 38 10.38 11.35 -5.84
CA ALA A 38 10.56 11.63 -7.24
C ALA A 38 9.18 11.98 -7.84
N LYS A 39 9.02 13.22 -8.30
CA LYS A 39 7.90 13.58 -9.19
C LYS A 39 8.11 12.85 -10.50
N VAL A 40 7.38 11.74 -10.70
CA VAL A 40 7.30 11.08 -12.00
C VAL A 40 6.49 11.99 -12.93
N PRO A 41 7.03 12.42 -14.09
CA PRO A 41 6.28 13.19 -15.05
C PRO A 41 5.12 12.34 -15.61
N ALA A 42 3.97 12.99 -15.82
CA ALA A 42 2.77 12.41 -16.42
C ALA A 42 2.98 12.13 -17.92
N GLN A 43 3.87 11.21 -18.24
CA GLN A 43 3.89 10.55 -19.53
C GLN A 43 2.93 9.36 -19.43
N ALA A 44 2.05 9.19 -20.42
CA ALA A 44 1.17 8.03 -20.48
C ALA A 44 2.05 6.77 -20.40
N LEU A 45 2.00 6.08 -19.27
CA LEU A 45 2.71 4.83 -19.05
C LEU A 45 2.33 3.90 -20.23
N PRO A 46 3.28 3.16 -20.83
CA PRO A 46 2.95 2.14 -21.82
C PRO A 46 1.86 1.25 -21.25
N SER A 47 0.75 1.12 -21.97
CA SER A 47 -0.35 0.24 -21.56
C SER A 47 0.20 -1.17 -21.45
N GLY A 48 0.18 -1.76 -20.25
CA GLY A 48 0.57 -3.15 -20.05
C GLY A 48 -0.28 -4.11 -20.88
N ASN A 49 0.19 -5.34 -21.03
CA ASN A 49 -0.51 -6.41 -21.74
C ASN A 49 -1.40 -7.19 -20.75
N PRO A 50 -2.74 -7.13 -20.86
CA PRO A 50 -3.63 -7.82 -19.94
C PRO A 50 -3.58 -9.36 -20.03
N VAL A 51 -3.13 -9.93 -21.16
CA VAL A 51 -2.96 -11.39 -21.31
C VAL A 51 -1.78 -11.86 -20.48
N LEU A 52 -0.61 -11.23 -20.67
CA LEU A 52 0.56 -11.49 -19.82
C LEU A 52 0.30 -11.11 -18.36
N GLY A 53 -0.50 -10.07 -18.14
CA GLY A 53 -0.91 -9.62 -16.82
C GLY A 53 -1.66 -10.67 -16.03
N LYS A 54 -2.52 -11.47 -16.69
CA LYS A 54 -3.22 -12.59 -16.06
C LYS A 54 -2.22 -13.64 -15.58
N GLU A 55 -1.34 -14.09 -16.48
CA GLU A 55 -0.32 -15.12 -16.18
C GLU A 55 0.60 -14.67 -15.04
N LYS A 56 1.03 -13.40 -15.07
CA LYS A 56 1.87 -12.80 -14.03
C LYS A 56 1.14 -12.63 -12.71
N ALA A 57 -0.14 -12.25 -12.73
CA ALA A 57 -0.93 -12.12 -11.50
C ALA A 57 -1.12 -13.49 -10.81
N GLU A 58 -1.21 -14.57 -11.58
CA GLU A 58 -1.18 -15.93 -11.06
C GLU A 58 0.19 -16.30 -10.49
N SER A 59 1.28 -16.11 -11.25
CA SER A 59 2.63 -16.50 -10.83
C SER A 59 3.14 -15.70 -9.62
N GLU A 60 2.77 -14.43 -9.53
CA GLU A 60 3.07 -13.54 -8.40
C GLU A 60 2.06 -13.68 -7.26
N ARG A 61 1.18 -14.70 -7.33
CA ARG A 61 0.24 -15.10 -6.26
C ARG A 61 -0.76 -14.00 -5.87
N CYS A 62 -1.07 -13.09 -6.78
CA CYS A 62 -2.04 -12.01 -6.54
C CYS A 62 -3.45 -12.57 -6.31
N PHE A 63 -3.79 -13.66 -7.01
CA PHE A 63 -5.12 -14.28 -6.96
C PHE A 63 -5.46 -14.91 -5.62
N GLU A 64 -4.46 -15.28 -4.81
CA GLU A 64 -4.67 -15.89 -3.50
C GLU A 64 -5.38 -14.95 -2.52
N CYS A 65 -5.30 -13.64 -2.72
CA CYS A 65 -5.95 -12.64 -1.85
C CYS A 65 -6.95 -11.78 -2.63
N HIS A 66 -6.63 -11.40 -3.86
CA HIS A 66 -7.45 -10.48 -4.65
C HIS A 66 -8.44 -11.18 -5.58
N GLY A 67 -8.36 -12.52 -5.69
CA GLY A 67 -9.17 -13.34 -6.59
C GLY A 67 -8.74 -13.20 -8.06
N GLU A 68 -8.92 -14.26 -8.84
CA GLU A 68 -8.67 -14.22 -10.30
C GLU A 68 -9.55 -13.16 -10.97
N ASN A 69 -10.82 -13.06 -10.57
CA ASN A 69 -11.74 -12.04 -11.06
C ASN A 69 -11.54 -10.65 -10.42
N GLY A 70 -10.53 -10.47 -9.56
CA GLY A 70 -10.25 -9.20 -8.89
C GLY A 70 -11.31 -8.76 -7.88
N GLN A 71 -12.27 -9.60 -7.50
CA GLN A 71 -13.35 -9.27 -6.57
C GLN A 71 -13.02 -9.59 -5.09
N GLY A 72 -11.76 -9.94 -4.81
CA GLY A 72 -11.32 -10.43 -3.49
C GLY A 72 -11.67 -11.91 -3.29
N VAL A 73 -10.95 -12.59 -2.39
CA VAL A 73 -11.33 -13.93 -1.94
C VAL A 73 -12.12 -13.85 -0.63
N VAL A 74 -13.25 -14.57 -0.57
CA VAL A 74 -14.13 -14.63 0.60
C VAL A 74 -13.61 -15.56 1.69
N GLN A 75 -12.63 -16.40 1.39
CA GLN A 75 -12.12 -17.40 2.32
C GLN A 75 -10.62 -17.24 2.59
N GLY A 76 -10.29 -16.68 3.74
CA GLY A 76 -9.11 -17.11 4.48
C GLY A 76 -9.47 -18.37 5.28
N SER A 77 -8.69 -19.45 5.13
CA SER A 77 -8.78 -20.70 5.90
C SER A 77 -8.54 -20.54 7.43
N ASN A 78 -8.48 -19.30 7.91
CA ASN A 78 -8.23 -18.87 9.28
C ASN A 78 -9.34 -17.96 9.84
N GLY A 79 -10.51 -17.88 9.18
CA GLY A 79 -11.66 -17.11 9.69
C GLY A 79 -11.50 -15.58 9.58
N ILE A 80 -10.61 -15.10 8.71
CA ILE A 80 -10.55 -13.66 8.37
C ILE A 80 -11.52 -13.43 7.21
N GLU A 81 -12.74 -13.02 7.56
CA GLU A 81 -13.75 -12.53 6.60
C GLU A 81 -13.17 -11.35 5.80
N ASN A 82 -13.24 -11.44 4.46
CA ASN A 82 -13.11 -10.35 3.47
C ASN A 82 -12.42 -9.06 3.99
N LYS A 83 -11.08 -8.98 3.98
CA LYS A 83 -10.34 -7.71 4.23
C LYS A 83 -9.47 -7.27 3.05
N PHE A 84 -9.50 -8.04 1.97
CA PHE A 84 -8.64 -7.80 0.83
C PHE A 84 -9.29 -6.79 -0.11
N ALA A 85 -8.47 -5.88 -0.63
CA ALA A 85 -8.92 -4.93 -1.63
C ALA A 85 -9.36 -5.68 -2.90
N LYS A 86 -10.53 -5.33 -3.43
CA LYS A 86 -10.91 -5.66 -4.80
C LYS A 86 -10.11 -4.79 -5.78
N LEU A 87 -9.66 -5.41 -6.87
CA LEU A 87 -8.83 -4.79 -7.91
C LEU A 87 -9.54 -4.68 -9.26
N ALA A 88 -10.67 -5.39 -9.44
CA ALA A 88 -11.37 -5.47 -10.73
C ALA A 88 -11.83 -4.08 -11.25
N GLY A 89 -11.45 -3.75 -12.48
CA GLY A 89 -11.74 -2.46 -13.12
C GLY A 89 -11.04 -1.26 -12.48
N GLN A 90 -10.10 -1.46 -11.56
CA GLN A 90 -9.31 -0.37 -10.97
C GLN A 90 -8.38 0.27 -12.00
N LEU A 91 -8.00 1.53 -11.77
CA LEU A 91 -7.13 2.27 -12.68
C LEU A 91 -5.71 1.70 -12.69
N PRO A 92 -5.10 1.40 -13.86
CA PRO A 92 -3.75 0.85 -13.93
C PRO A 92 -2.69 1.72 -13.23
N THR A 93 -2.81 3.04 -13.41
CA THR A 93 -1.97 4.05 -12.77
C THR A 93 -2.04 3.99 -11.25
N TYR A 94 -3.23 3.74 -10.70
CA TYR A 94 -3.42 3.63 -9.26
C TYR A 94 -2.80 2.33 -8.74
N ILE A 95 -3.01 1.19 -9.41
CA ILE A 95 -2.40 -0.10 -9.01
C ILE A 95 -0.87 0.03 -8.99
N LEU A 96 -0.28 0.51 -10.08
CA LEU A 96 1.18 0.70 -10.17
C LEU A 96 1.70 1.57 -9.03
N LYS A 97 1.06 2.72 -8.78
CA LYS A 97 1.43 3.61 -7.68
C LYS A 97 1.34 2.91 -6.33
N GLN A 98 0.27 2.17 -6.06
CA GLN A 98 0.13 1.49 -4.76
C GLN A 98 1.22 0.44 -4.54
N ILE A 99 1.59 -0.34 -5.56
CA ILE A 99 2.68 -1.31 -5.46
C ILE A 99 4.01 -0.60 -5.17
N GLN A 100 4.32 0.49 -5.88
CA GLN A 100 5.51 1.30 -5.62
C GLN A 100 5.53 1.89 -4.19
N ASP A 101 4.36 2.33 -3.70
CA ASP A 101 4.23 2.88 -2.35
C ASP A 101 4.38 1.80 -1.26
N PHE A 102 3.88 0.58 -1.49
CA PHE A 102 4.13 -0.55 -0.59
C PHE A 102 5.61 -0.94 -0.58
N ARG A 103 6.25 -0.99 -1.76
CA ARG A 103 7.66 -1.33 -1.90
C ARG A 103 8.57 -0.35 -1.15
N SER A 104 8.29 0.94 -1.27
CA SER A 104 9.05 2.02 -0.62
C SER A 104 8.71 2.24 0.85
N GLY A 105 7.59 1.69 1.33
CA GLY A 105 7.08 1.92 2.68
C GLY A 105 6.28 3.23 2.84
N ALA A 106 6.06 3.98 1.76
CA ALA A 106 5.15 5.14 1.77
C ALA A 106 3.70 4.73 2.10
N ARG A 107 3.32 3.49 1.77
CA ARG A 107 2.13 2.82 2.29
C ARG A 107 2.57 1.57 3.06
N LYS A 108 2.14 1.44 4.31
CA LYS A 108 2.53 0.32 5.19
C LYS A 108 1.47 -0.78 5.14
N HIS A 109 1.90 -2.00 4.88
CA HIS A 109 1.15 -3.25 5.08
C HIS A 109 2.11 -4.41 4.88
N ASP A 110 2.35 -5.22 5.90
CA ASP A 110 3.48 -6.18 5.90
C ASP A 110 3.39 -7.19 4.75
N GLN A 111 2.21 -7.78 4.53
CA GLN A 111 2.00 -8.76 3.47
C GLN A 111 2.19 -8.15 2.07
N MET A 112 1.66 -6.94 1.84
CA MET A 112 1.76 -6.29 0.52
C MET A 112 3.15 -5.72 0.28
N ALA A 113 3.88 -5.34 1.33
CA ALA A 113 5.28 -4.93 1.20
C ALA A 113 6.16 -6.11 0.75
N ILE A 114 5.89 -7.34 1.20
CA ILE A 114 6.59 -8.55 0.73
C ILE A 114 6.28 -8.80 -0.74
N VAL A 115 5.00 -8.84 -1.12
CA VAL A 115 4.57 -9.05 -2.52
C VAL A 115 5.16 -7.97 -3.43
N ALA A 116 5.05 -6.70 -3.05
CA ALA A 116 5.51 -5.56 -3.86
C ALA A 116 7.03 -5.55 -4.10
N ARG A 117 7.83 -6.16 -3.23
CA ARG A 117 9.29 -6.25 -3.40
C ARG A 117 9.72 -7.31 -4.40
N ASN A 118 8.87 -8.30 -4.67
CA ASN A 118 9.20 -9.45 -5.52
C ASN A 118 8.74 -9.28 -6.98
N VAL A 119 7.85 -8.32 -7.25
CA VAL A 119 7.33 -8.06 -8.60
C VAL A 119 8.01 -6.84 -9.24
N SER A 120 8.41 -6.95 -10.51
CA SER A 120 9.04 -5.86 -11.26
C SER A 120 8.02 -4.79 -11.69
N ASP A 121 8.46 -3.56 -11.99
CA ASP A 121 7.54 -2.52 -12.46
C ASP A 121 6.93 -2.84 -13.83
N ASP A 122 7.65 -3.56 -14.70
CA ASP A 122 7.12 -4.00 -16.00
C ASP A 122 6.01 -5.05 -15.80
N ASP A 123 6.21 -5.99 -14.89
CA ASP A 123 5.19 -6.98 -14.53
C ASP A 123 3.98 -6.32 -13.87
N VAL A 124 4.19 -5.34 -12.99
CA VAL A 124 3.08 -4.59 -12.39
C VAL A 124 2.27 -3.85 -13.46
N ARG A 125 2.87 -3.33 -14.52
CA ARG A 125 2.10 -2.69 -15.61
C ARG A 125 1.19 -3.68 -16.32
N ASP A 126 1.67 -4.90 -16.60
CA ASP A 126 0.87 -5.95 -17.21
C ASP A 126 -0.24 -6.42 -16.25
N ILE A 127 0.09 -6.72 -15.00
CA ILE A 127 -0.87 -7.11 -13.95
C ILE A 127 -1.94 -6.02 -13.75
N ALA A 128 -1.55 -4.75 -13.72
CA ALA A 128 -2.46 -3.63 -13.60
C ALA A 128 -3.38 -3.51 -14.82
N ALA A 129 -2.86 -3.77 -16.04
CA ALA A 129 -3.68 -3.82 -17.24
C ALA A 129 -4.70 -4.96 -17.21
N TYR A 130 -4.32 -6.13 -16.68
CA TYR A 130 -5.22 -7.25 -16.48
C TYR A 130 -6.39 -6.89 -15.56
N PHE A 131 -6.10 -6.46 -14.33
CA PHE A 131 -7.16 -6.12 -13.36
C PHE A 131 -8.05 -4.98 -13.85
N ALA A 132 -7.48 -3.99 -14.56
CA ALA A 132 -8.24 -2.89 -15.15
C ALA A 132 -9.20 -3.32 -16.27
N ALA A 133 -8.89 -4.40 -17.00
CA ALA A 133 -9.72 -4.93 -18.07
C ALA A 133 -10.89 -5.80 -17.56
N LEU A 134 -10.89 -6.18 -16.28
CA LEU A 134 -11.98 -6.94 -15.67
C LEU A 134 -13.24 -6.07 -15.51
N PRO A 135 -14.43 -6.68 -15.44
CA PRO A 135 -15.64 -5.99 -15.00
C PRO A 135 -15.38 -5.28 -13.67
N ARG A 136 -15.85 -4.04 -13.56
CA ARG A 136 -15.63 -3.23 -12.35
C ARG A 136 -16.13 -3.96 -11.10
N MET A 137 -15.50 -3.65 -9.97
CA MET A 137 -16.05 -3.94 -8.65
C MET A 137 -17.54 -3.63 -8.62
N SER A 138 -18.33 -4.58 -8.15
CA SER A 138 -19.77 -4.44 -7.98
C SER A 138 -20.13 -4.47 -6.50
N GLY A 139 -21.03 -3.59 -6.11
CA GLY A 139 -21.66 -3.67 -4.80
C GLY A 139 -22.67 -4.81 -4.68
N GLN A 140 -23.14 -5.05 -3.46
CA GLN A 140 -24.31 -5.89 -3.22
C GLN A 140 -25.53 -4.97 -3.31
N ASP A 141 -26.23 -4.98 -4.46
CA ASP A 141 -27.37 -4.10 -4.78
C ASP A 141 -28.49 -4.14 -3.72
N GLY A 142 -28.33 -3.39 -2.62
CA GLY A 142 -29.22 -3.33 -1.46
C GLY A 142 -29.60 -1.91 -1.07
N ASP A 143 -30.30 -1.76 0.06
CA ASP A 143 -30.66 -0.45 0.59
C ASP A 143 -29.40 0.35 0.94
N LEU A 144 -29.14 1.38 0.13
CA LEU A 144 -27.94 2.21 0.26
C LEU A 144 -28.04 3.09 1.50
N HIS A 145 -26.95 3.15 2.28
CA HIS A 145 -26.90 3.97 3.50
C HIS A 145 -27.04 5.46 3.16
N GLN A 146 -28.16 6.08 3.57
CA GLN A 146 -28.52 7.46 3.18
C GLN A 146 -27.46 8.49 3.59
N LEU A 147 -26.95 8.43 4.83
CA LEU A 147 -25.88 9.33 5.27
C LEU A 147 -24.60 9.20 4.42
N GLY A 148 -24.21 7.96 4.08
CA GLY A 148 -23.04 7.72 3.23
C GLY A 148 -23.23 8.28 1.83
N LYS A 149 -24.44 8.14 1.26
CA LYS A 149 -24.81 8.74 -0.02
C LYS A 149 -24.69 10.26 0.01
N GLU A 150 -25.25 10.91 1.04
CA GLU A 150 -25.20 12.36 1.20
C GLU A 150 -23.76 12.88 1.32
N LEU A 151 -22.94 12.27 2.16
CA LEU A 151 -21.52 12.64 2.28
C LEU A 151 -20.74 12.39 0.99
N PHE A 152 -21.02 11.28 0.29
CA PHE A 152 -20.36 10.98 -0.97
C PHE A 152 -20.71 12.00 -2.06
N GLU A 153 -21.99 12.33 -2.22
CA GLU A 153 -22.50 13.19 -3.29
C GLU A 153 -22.33 14.68 -3.00
N GLN A 154 -22.44 15.09 -1.73
CA GLN A 154 -22.57 16.50 -1.34
C GLN A 154 -21.47 16.95 -0.38
N GLY A 155 -20.91 16.02 0.42
CA GLY A 155 -19.99 16.35 1.50
C GLY A 155 -20.67 17.15 2.61
N ASP A 156 -19.89 17.92 3.36
CA ASP A 156 -20.35 18.86 4.38
C ASP A 156 -19.45 20.10 4.36
N ALA A 157 -19.89 21.12 3.63
CA ALA A 157 -19.13 22.35 3.46
C ALA A 157 -18.93 23.13 4.77
N ALA A 158 -19.83 22.99 5.76
CA ALA A 158 -19.73 23.70 7.02
C ALA A 158 -18.56 23.18 7.88
N ARG A 159 -18.28 21.87 7.78
CA ARG A 159 -17.10 21.24 8.39
C ARG A 159 -15.89 21.16 7.45
N GLY A 160 -16.04 21.53 6.18
CA GLY A 160 -14.96 21.41 5.19
C GLY A 160 -14.75 19.99 4.67
N VAL A 161 -15.75 19.11 4.80
CA VAL A 161 -15.76 17.78 4.17
C VAL A 161 -16.15 17.95 2.71
N LEU A 162 -15.20 17.73 1.80
CA LEU A 162 -15.48 17.79 0.37
C LEU A 162 -16.30 16.57 -0.08
N ALA A 163 -17.23 16.78 -1.02
CA ALA A 163 -17.95 15.68 -1.67
C ALA A 163 -16.98 14.70 -2.34
N CYS A 164 -17.06 13.42 -1.97
CA CYS A 164 -16.15 12.38 -2.49
C CYS A 164 -16.25 12.24 -4.02
N VAL A 165 -17.47 12.40 -4.56
CA VAL A 165 -17.78 12.33 -5.99
C VAL A 165 -16.96 13.31 -6.85
N SER A 166 -16.51 14.43 -6.27
CA SER A 166 -15.73 15.46 -6.99
C SER A 166 -14.35 14.97 -7.47
N CYS A 167 -13.79 13.96 -6.80
CA CYS A 167 -12.54 13.32 -7.17
C CYS A 167 -12.74 11.88 -7.63
N HIS A 168 -13.61 11.12 -6.95
CA HIS A 168 -13.82 9.71 -7.23
C HIS A 168 -14.86 9.44 -8.32
N GLY A 169 -15.51 10.49 -8.84
CA GLY A 169 -16.45 10.39 -9.95
C GLY A 169 -17.79 9.77 -9.58
N ASP A 170 -18.72 9.81 -10.53
CA ASP A 170 -20.06 9.23 -10.41
C ASP A 170 -20.02 7.75 -9.97
N LYS A 171 -20.79 7.42 -8.92
CA LYS A 171 -20.77 6.13 -8.20
C LYS A 171 -19.37 5.64 -7.79
N GLY A 172 -18.40 6.54 -7.62
CA GLY A 172 -17.05 6.18 -7.21
C GLY A 172 -16.26 5.44 -8.30
N LYS A 173 -16.60 5.59 -9.59
CA LYS A 173 -15.99 4.86 -10.70
C LYS A 173 -14.57 5.32 -11.09
N GLY A 174 -14.02 6.32 -10.40
CA GLY A 174 -12.80 7.04 -10.76
C GLY A 174 -13.02 8.05 -11.89
N LEU A 175 -12.02 8.91 -12.10
CA LEU A 175 -12.02 9.90 -13.19
C LEU A 175 -10.75 9.77 -14.02
N ALA A 176 -10.88 9.77 -15.35
CA ALA A 176 -9.71 9.74 -16.25
C ALA A 176 -8.82 10.99 -16.09
N SER A 177 -9.41 12.13 -15.74
CA SER A 177 -8.70 13.39 -15.45
C SER A 177 -7.99 13.39 -14.10
N GLN A 178 -8.30 12.44 -13.21
CA GLN A 178 -7.68 12.29 -11.89
C GLN A 178 -7.23 10.83 -11.71
N PRO A 179 -6.18 10.36 -12.42
CA PRO A 179 -5.79 8.95 -12.47
C PRO A 179 -5.29 8.37 -11.13
N LEU A 180 -5.14 9.22 -10.10
CA LEU A 180 -4.79 8.83 -8.74
C LEU A 180 -5.97 8.88 -7.76
N ALA A 181 -7.16 9.31 -8.20
CA ALA A 181 -8.42 9.13 -7.49
C ALA A 181 -9.03 7.78 -7.93
N PRO A 182 -8.87 6.72 -7.12
CA PRO A 182 -9.21 5.36 -7.52
C PRO A 182 -10.71 5.15 -7.69
N LEU A 183 -11.03 4.05 -8.39
CA LEU A 183 -12.33 3.41 -8.29
C LEU A 183 -12.53 2.92 -6.84
N ILE A 184 -13.61 3.36 -6.20
CA ILE A 184 -13.97 3.03 -4.81
C ILE A 184 -15.39 2.46 -4.66
N GLY A 185 -16.26 2.63 -5.67
CA GLY A 185 -17.57 1.96 -5.69
C GLY A 185 -17.42 0.45 -5.80
N GLY A 186 -18.26 -0.30 -5.10
CA GLY A 186 -18.24 -1.76 -5.03
C GLY A 186 -17.05 -2.36 -4.28
N GLN A 187 -16.19 -1.54 -3.68
CA GLN A 187 -15.03 -2.00 -2.92
C GLN A 187 -15.46 -2.70 -1.62
N GLU A 188 -14.61 -3.58 -1.09
CA GLU A 188 -14.90 -4.31 0.16
C GLU A 188 -15.00 -3.37 1.38
N TRP A 189 -16.02 -3.61 2.21
CA TRP A 189 -16.40 -2.77 3.34
C TRP A 189 -15.27 -2.58 4.37
N HIS A 190 -14.66 -3.67 4.86
CA HIS A 190 -13.61 -3.59 5.89
C HIS A 190 -12.38 -2.87 5.35
N TYR A 191 -12.05 -3.07 4.08
CA TYR A 191 -10.98 -2.36 3.41
C TYR A 191 -11.27 -0.87 3.38
N LEU A 192 -12.48 -0.44 2.96
CA LEU A 192 -12.89 0.96 2.92
C LEU A 192 -12.85 1.62 4.31
N ASP A 193 -13.51 1.01 5.29
CA ASP A 193 -13.51 1.48 6.69
C ASP A 193 -12.07 1.66 7.19
N ARG A 194 -11.23 0.64 7.01
CA ARG A 194 -9.82 0.70 7.41
C ARG A 194 -9.06 1.81 6.70
N GLN A 195 -9.23 1.97 5.38
CA GLN A 195 -8.51 3.00 4.63
C GLN A 195 -8.90 4.40 5.10
N LEU A 196 -10.18 4.67 5.29
CA LEU A 196 -10.68 5.97 5.75
C LEU A 196 -10.16 6.30 7.16
N ARG A 197 -10.17 5.31 8.07
CA ARG A 197 -9.58 5.45 9.41
C ARG A 197 -8.07 5.69 9.37
N ASP A 198 -7.33 4.95 8.54
CA ASP A 198 -5.89 5.12 8.39
C ASP A 198 -5.53 6.50 7.82
N TRP A 199 -6.32 7.05 6.89
CA TRP A 199 -6.14 8.41 6.38
C TRP A 199 -6.41 9.46 7.47
N ARG A 200 -7.52 9.32 8.21
CA ARG A 200 -7.90 10.24 9.30
C ARG A 200 -6.84 10.25 10.40
N ALA A 201 -6.39 9.07 10.83
CA ALA A 201 -5.32 8.90 11.83
C ALA A 201 -3.92 9.27 11.29
N SER A 202 -3.80 9.49 9.98
CA SER A 202 -2.52 9.70 9.31
C SER A 202 -1.55 8.52 9.46
N GLU A 203 -2.06 7.29 9.60
CA GLU A 203 -1.29 6.05 9.44
C GLU A 203 -1.00 5.76 7.97
N ARG A 204 -1.90 6.20 7.08
CA ARG A 204 -1.68 6.25 5.62
C ARG A 204 -1.51 7.71 5.19
N ARG A 205 -0.44 7.99 4.42
CA ARG A 205 -0.06 9.36 3.98
C ARG A 205 0.37 9.45 2.50
N ASN A 206 0.10 8.41 1.71
CA ASN A 206 0.55 8.32 0.32
C ASN A 206 -0.40 8.97 -0.71
N SER A 207 -1.27 9.91 -0.31
CA SER A 207 -2.19 10.61 -1.24
C SER A 207 -1.49 11.82 -1.82
N GLN A 208 -1.81 12.16 -3.07
CA GLN A 208 -1.25 13.36 -3.69
C GLN A 208 -1.66 14.59 -2.86
N ASP A 209 -0.68 15.42 -2.49
CA ASP A 209 -0.85 16.64 -1.71
C ASP A 209 -1.58 16.47 -0.35
N GLY A 210 -1.60 15.23 0.17
CA GLY A 210 -2.30 14.87 1.40
C GLY A 210 -3.82 15.02 1.32
N SER A 211 -4.40 14.94 0.11
CA SER A 211 -5.83 15.19 -0.13
C SER A 211 -6.73 14.31 0.74
N MET A 212 -6.48 13.00 0.77
CA MET A 212 -7.30 12.07 1.56
C MET A 212 -7.18 12.35 3.05
N ASN A 213 -5.99 12.67 3.58
CA ASN A 213 -5.83 13.04 4.99
C ASN A 213 -6.59 14.33 5.35
N LYS A 214 -6.78 15.25 4.39
CA LYS A 214 -7.57 16.48 4.60
C LYS A 214 -9.05 16.18 4.61
N VAL A 215 -9.54 15.44 3.62
CA VAL A 215 -10.96 15.11 3.48
C VAL A 215 -11.46 14.24 4.64
N THR A 216 -10.67 13.28 5.11
CA THR A 216 -11.12 12.35 6.16
C THR A 216 -10.96 12.88 7.58
N ARG A 217 -10.28 14.03 7.77
CA ARG A 217 -9.94 14.56 9.10
C ARG A 217 -11.17 14.81 9.97
N GLU A 218 -12.22 15.34 9.35
CA GLU A 218 -13.44 15.79 10.02
C GLU A 218 -14.54 14.71 10.06
N LEU A 219 -14.27 13.52 9.50
CA LEU A 219 -15.21 12.41 9.51
C LEU A 219 -15.25 11.73 10.89
N THR A 220 -16.45 11.53 11.41
CA THR A 220 -16.70 10.71 12.59
C THR A 220 -16.69 9.22 12.26
N ASP A 221 -16.64 8.35 13.27
CA ASP A 221 -16.66 6.89 13.07
C ASP A 221 -17.94 6.43 12.36
N LYS A 222 -19.09 6.98 12.77
CA LYS A 222 -20.39 6.70 12.15
C LYS A 222 -20.44 7.10 10.68
N GLU A 223 -19.78 8.20 10.32
CA GLU A 223 -19.73 8.67 8.93
C GLU A 223 -18.79 7.82 8.08
N ILE A 224 -17.67 7.34 8.65
CA ILE A 224 -16.79 6.39 7.97
C ILE A 224 -17.53 5.07 7.70
N GLU A 225 -18.24 4.54 8.70
CA GLU A 225 -19.06 3.33 8.57
C GLU A 225 -20.15 3.53 7.50
N ALA A 226 -20.89 4.64 7.56
CA ALA A 226 -21.92 4.97 6.56
C ALA A 226 -21.36 5.10 5.14
N LEU A 227 -20.18 5.71 4.97
CA LEU A 227 -19.50 5.80 3.68
C LEU A 227 -19.05 4.42 3.18
N ALA A 228 -18.54 3.56 4.05
CA ALA A 228 -18.15 2.19 3.70
C ALA A 228 -19.37 1.37 3.27
N ASP A 229 -20.49 1.46 4.00
CA ASP A 229 -21.77 0.83 3.66
C ASP A 229 -22.30 1.29 2.30
N TYR A 230 -22.32 2.61 2.08
CA TYR A 230 -22.77 3.17 0.81
C TYR A 230 -21.88 2.73 -0.36
N LEU A 231 -20.56 2.87 -0.22
CA LEU A 231 -19.61 2.56 -1.28
C LEU A 231 -19.55 1.05 -1.61
N THR A 232 -19.69 0.16 -0.62
CA THR A 232 -19.74 -1.28 -0.88
C THR A 232 -21.04 -1.73 -1.55
N GLY A 233 -22.08 -0.88 -1.57
CA GLY A 233 -23.39 -1.17 -2.15
C GLY A 233 -23.60 -0.65 -3.58
N ILE A 234 -22.73 0.23 -4.09
CA ILE A 234 -22.87 0.89 -5.40
C ILE A 234 -21.96 0.35 -6.50
#